data_AF-A0A847L910-F1
#
_entry.id   AF-A0A847L910-F1
#
_cell.length_a   1.000
_cell.length_b   1.000
_cell.length_c   1.000
_cell.angle_alpha   90.00
_cell.angle_beta   90.00
_cell.angle_gamma   90.00
#
_symmetry.space_group_name_H-M   'P 1'
#
loop_
_entity.id
_entity.type
_entity.pdbx_description
1 polymer ?
#
loop_
_entity_poly.entity_id
_entity_poly.type
_entity_poly.pdbx_seq_one_letter_code
_entity_poly.pdbx_strand_id
1 'polypeptide(L)'
;MRRTGTTLTEVMLAIAILAVAMMPIFHMMSASNTASRMQKVEGVAANLAKEEMNRWMYVLDPGNFPDDGDEHLVNVFNIEGNEIEIKVRVYRHGNTSTNVKYPEFDWHDFRTSCGGGREGNDLTGMTHDRSRPIQEVTRDEDRTFRLVDIVMIVRWRTPNTAWSDVNRFYLLSRRGYM
;
A
#
# COMPACT_ATOMS: atom_id res chain seq x y z
N MET A 1 40.10 4.00 -59.20
CA MET A 1 40.14 3.00 -58.11
C MET A 1 39.50 3.60 -56.87
N ARG A 2 38.30 3.16 -56.49
CA ARG A 2 37.67 3.56 -55.21
C ARG A 2 38.44 2.86 -54.08
N ARG A 3 38.98 3.63 -53.13
CA ARG A 3 39.53 3.09 -51.88
C ARG A 3 38.37 2.60 -51.02
N THR A 4 37.99 1.34 -51.17
CA THR A 4 37.00 0.65 -50.34
C THR A 4 37.73 -0.07 -49.20
N GLY A 5 38.14 0.68 -48.19
CA GLY A 5 38.67 0.14 -46.93
C GLY A 5 38.09 0.94 -45.78
N THR A 6 37.44 0.26 -44.84
CA THR A 6 36.91 0.86 -43.61
C THR A 6 38.06 1.39 -42.78
N THR A 7 38.01 2.68 -42.46
CA THR A 7 39.04 3.33 -41.65
C THR A 7 38.81 3.04 -40.16
N LEU A 8 39.88 3.02 -39.37
CA LEU A 8 39.78 2.84 -37.91
C LEU A 8 38.85 3.88 -37.27
N THR A 9 38.85 5.10 -37.81
CA THR A 9 37.98 6.20 -37.39
C THR A 9 36.50 5.89 -37.65
N GLU A 10 36.15 5.30 -38.79
CA GLU A 10 34.77 4.87 -39.07
C GLU A 10 34.32 3.74 -38.13
N VAL A 11 35.21 2.81 -37.79
CA VAL A 11 34.92 1.74 -36.82
C VAL A 11 34.69 2.33 -35.42
N MET A 12 35.56 3.25 -34.98
CA MET A 12 35.42 3.94 -33.70
C MET A 12 34.13 4.77 -33.61
N LEU A 13 33.78 5.49 -34.69
CA LEU A 13 32.55 6.28 -34.77
C LEU A 13 31.31 5.37 -34.73
N ALA A 14 31.34 4.24 -35.45
CA ALA A 14 30.25 3.27 -35.42
C ALA A 14 30.04 2.67 -34.01
N ILE A 15 31.12 2.34 -33.29
CA ILE A 15 31.05 1.85 -31.91
C ILE A 15 30.49 2.93 -30.97
N ALA A 16 30.92 4.18 -31.12
CA ALA A 16 30.42 5.29 -30.31
C ALA A 16 28.92 5.54 -30.53
N ILE A 17 28.47 5.51 -31.79
CA ILE A 17 27.04 5.64 -32.13
C ILE A 17 26.24 4.46 -31.56
N LEU A 18 26.76 3.23 -31.67
CA LEU A 18 26.13 2.04 -31.11
C LEU A 18 25.99 2.14 -29.59
N ALA A 19 27.06 2.54 -28.88
CA ALA A 19 27.04 2.69 -27.44
C ALA A 19 26.01 3.74 -26.99
N VAL A 20 25.97 4.89 -27.66
CA VAL A 20 24.99 5.95 -27.38
C VAL A 20 23.55 5.50 -27.67
N ALA A 21 23.33 4.75 -28.75
CA ALA A 21 22.03 4.21 -29.10
C ALA A 21 21.55 3.12 -28.11
N MET A 22 22.47 2.34 -27.55
CA MET A 22 22.13 1.25 -26.62
C MET A 22 21.91 1.71 -25.17
N MET A 23 22.54 2.80 -24.73
CA MET A 23 22.35 3.35 -23.37
C MET A 23 20.88 3.54 -22.96
N PRO A 24 20.00 4.19 -23.76
CA PRO A 24 18.60 4.35 -23.39
C PRO A 24 17.84 3.02 -23.30
N ILE A 25 18.21 2.02 -24.12
CA ILE A 25 17.60 0.68 -24.09
C ILE A 25 17.91 -0.02 -22.77
N PHE A 26 19.18 -0.01 -22.34
CA PHE A 26 19.57 -0.58 -21.06
C PHE A 26 18.92 0.13 -19.88
N HIS A 27 18.78 1.46 -19.95
CA HIS A 27 18.10 2.23 -18.92
C HIS A 27 16.61 1.86 -18.82
N MET A 28 15.91 1.78 -19.96
CA MET A 28 14.50 1.36 -20.00
C MET A 28 14.31 -0.08 -19.49
N MET A 29 15.18 -1.02 -19.87
CA MET A 29 15.12 -2.40 -19.38
C MET A 29 15.34 -2.50 -17.87
N SER A 30 16.30 -1.73 -17.33
CA SER A 30 16.57 -1.69 -15.88
C SER A 30 15.39 -1.10 -15.10
N ALA A 31 14.81 -0.01 -15.59
CA ALA A 31 13.65 0.62 -14.97
C ALA A 31 12.40 -0.28 -15.01
N SER A 32 12.15 -0.95 -16.15
CA SER A 32 11.00 -1.84 -16.34
C SER A 32 11.04 -3.06 -15.41
N ASN A 33 12.22 -3.69 -15.24
CA ASN A 33 12.38 -4.82 -14.32
C ASN A 33 12.14 -4.42 -12.86
N THR A 34 12.54 -3.21 -12.47
CA THR A 34 12.33 -2.70 -11.11
C THR A 34 10.85 -2.39 -10.86
N ALA A 35 10.19 -1.72 -11.81
CA ALA A 35 8.75 -1.44 -11.74
C ALA A 35 7.90 -2.72 -11.68
N SER A 36 8.23 -3.73 -12.50
CA SER A 36 7.53 -5.02 -12.48
C SER A 36 7.72 -5.77 -11.16
N ARG A 37 8.92 -5.71 -10.56
CA ARG A 37 9.15 -6.25 -9.21
C ARG A 37 8.33 -5.52 -8.14
N MET A 38 8.24 -4.19 -8.20
CA MET A 38 7.40 -3.44 -7.24
C MET A 38 5.94 -3.86 -7.33
N GLN A 39 5.39 -3.93 -8.54
CA GLN A 39 4.00 -4.34 -8.77
C GLN A 39 3.72 -5.77 -8.29
N LYS A 40 4.67 -6.69 -8.49
CA LYS A 40 4.55 -8.06 -7.97
C LYS A 40 4.49 -8.07 -6.45
N VAL A 41 5.39 -7.35 -5.78
CA VAL A 41 5.45 -7.29 -4.31
C VAL A 41 4.22 -6.61 -3.73
N GLU A 42 3.74 -5.55 -4.36
CA GLU A 42 2.48 -4.89 -4.01
C GLU A 42 1.30 -5.88 -4.09
N GLY A 43 1.21 -6.67 -5.16
CA GLY A 43 0.16 -7.69 -5.30
C GLY A 43 0.22 -8.76 -4.21
N VAL A 44 1.42 -9.20 -3.84
CA VAL A 44 1.62 -10.15 -2.72
C VAL A 44 1.22 -9.50 -1.39
N ALA A 45 1.66 -8.26 -1.14
CA ALA A 45 1.33 -7.50 0.06
C ALA A 45 -0.18 -7.30 0.19
N ALA A 46 -0.88 -6.98 -0.89
CA ALA A 46 -2.33 -6.81 -0.92
C ALA A 46 -3.08 -8.11 -0.57
N ASN A 47 -2.61 -9.27 -1.05
CA ASN A 47 -3.23 -10.55 -0.72
C ASN A 47 -3.01 -10.93 0.75
N LEU A 48 -1.78 -10.80 1.25
CA LEU A 48 -1.48 -11.02 2.67
C LEU A 48 -2.28 -10.10 3.59
N ALA A 49 -2.41 -8.83 3.20
CA ALA A 49 -3.20 -7.85 3.94
C ALA A 49 -4.67 -8.24 4.03
N LYS A 50 -5.25 -8.78 2.95
CA LYS A 50 -6.64 -9.29 2.96
C LYS A 50 -6.80 -10.50 3.86
N GLU A 51 -5.87 -11.45 3.80
CA GLU A 51 -5.90 -12.65 4.65
C GLU A 51 -5.79 -12.28 6.14
N GLU A 52 -4.85 -11.39 6.50
CA GLU A 52 -4.73 -10.91 7.87
C GLU A 52 -5.96 -10.08 8.27
N MET A 53 -6.46 -9.18 7.43
CA MET A 53 -7.64 -8.39 7.76
C MET A 53 -8.86 -9.28 8.03
N ASN A 54 -9.04 -10.36 7.26
CA ASN A 54 -10.08 -11.34 7.53
C ASN A 54 -9.92 -12.01 8.90
N ARG A 55 -8.68 -12.33 9.30
CA ARG A 55 -8.39 -12.88 10.64
C ARG A 55 -8.78 -11.89 11.74
N TRP A 56 -8.41 -10.62 11.61
CA TRP A 56 -8.78 -9.55 12.54
C TRP A 56 -10.29 -9.34 12.62
N MET A 57 -10.99 -9.50 11.49
CA MET A 57 -12.42 -9.29 11.39
C MET A 57 -13.27 -10.45 11.91
N TYR A 58 -12.85 -11.70 11.73
CA TYR A 58 -13.72 -12.84 11.97
C TYR A 58 -13.22 -13.80 13.05
N VAL A 59 -11.91 -13.86 13.29
CA VAL A 59 -11.30 -14.86 14.18
C VAL A 59 -10.97 -14.26 15.54
N LEU A 60 -10.53 -13.00 15.60
CA LEU A 60 -10.10 -12.39 16.84
C LEU A 60 -11.29 -11.95 17.71
N ASP A 61 -11.26 -12.36 18.97
CA ASP A 61 -12.18 -11.86 19.98
C ASP A 61 -11.84 -10.43 20.40
N PRO A 62 -12.84 -9.63 20.77
CA PRO A 62 -12.66 -8.23 21.15
C PRO A 62 -11.65 -8.00 22.30
N GLY A 63 -11.51 -8.97 23.21
CA GLY A 63 -10.54 -8.92 24.30
C GLY A 63 -9.08 -9.18 23.89
N ASN A 64 -8.84 -9.71 22.68
CA ASN A 64 -7.51 -9.99 22.15
C ASN A 64 -6.99 -8.85 21.26
N PHE A 65 -7.76 -7.78 21.10
CA PHE A 65 -7.32 -6.62 20.35
C PHE A 65 -6.31 -5.78 21.16
N PRO A 66 -5.32 -5.18 20.48
CA PRO A 66 -4.37 -4.27 21.09
C PRO A 66 -5.03 -3.05 21.71
N ASP A 67 -4.26 -2.26 22.45
CA ASP A 67 -4.73 -1.02 23.07
C ASP A 67 -5.21 -0.01 22.02
N ASP A 68 -6.09 0.89 22.48
CA ASP A 68 -6.81 1.82 21.61
C ASP A 68 -5.89 2.90 21.05
N GLY A 69 -5.90 3.10 19.73
CA GLY A 69 -5.13 4.14 19.04
C GLY A 69 -3.65 3.83 18.80
N ASP A 70 -3.11 2.74 19.33
CA ASP A 70 -1.70 2.38 19.18
C ASP A 70 -1.41 1.52 17.93
N GLU A 71 -0.25 1.74 17.31
CA GLU A 71 0.23 0.88 16.22
C GLU A 71 0.92 -0.36 16.77
N HIS A 72 0.37 -1.52 16.45
CA HIS A 72 0.95 -2.81 16.80
C HIS A 72 1.48 -3.53 15.57
N LEU A 73 2.75 -3.93 15.65
CA LEU A 73 3.36 -4.78 14.63
C LEU A 73 2.72 -6.17 14.70
N VAL A 74 2.09 -6.59 13.61
CA VAL A 74 1.52 -7.94 13.50
C VAL A 74 2.60 -8.91 13.05
N ASN A 75 3.25 -8.60 11.93
CA ASN A 75 4.27 -9.48 11.36
C ASN A 75 5.17 -8.77 10.35
N VAL A 76 6.34 -9.35 10.09
CA VAL A 76 7.24 -9.02 8.98
C VAL A 76 7.47 -10.28 8.15
N PHE A 77 6.91 -10.32 6.95
CA PHE A 77 7.05 -11.43 6.03
C PHE A 77 8.24 -11.20 5.09
N ASN A 78 9.01 -12.25 4.82
CA ASN A 78 10.05 -12.24 3.79
C ASN A 78 9.66 -13.19 2.65
N ILE A 79 9.38 -12.64 1.46
CA ILE A 79 8.95 -13.40 0.28
C ILE A 79 9.83 -13.01 -0.89
N GLU A 80 10.59 -13.99 -1.41
CA GLU A 80 11.52 -13.80 -2.52
C GLU A 80 12.55 -12.67 -2.27
N GLY A 81 12.94 -12.47 -1.00
CA GLY A 81 13.86 -11.41 -0.58
C GLY A 81 13.22 -10.03 -0.40
N ASN A 82 11.92 -9.89 -0.67
CA ASN A 82 11.14 -8.69 -0.37
C ASN A 82 10.61 -8.80 1.06
N GLU A 83 10.60 -7.68 1.77
CA GLU A 83 10.06 -7.62 3.12
C GLU A 83 8.74 -6.86 3.12
N ILE A 84 7.73 -7.43 3.77
CA ILE A 84 6.39 -6.87 3.91
C ILE A 84 6.10 -6.76 5.39
N GLU A 85 5.88 -5.55 5.88
CA GLU A 85 5.51 -5.28 7.25
C GLU A 85 4.02 -4.95 7.34
N ILE A 86 3.34 -5.62 8.25
CA ILE A 86 1.93 -5.36 8.56
C ILE A 86 1.85 -4.84 10.00
N LYS A 87 1.27 -3.65 10.14
CA LYS A 87 0.89 -3.05 11.42
C LYS A 87 -0.62 -2.92 11.48
N VAL A 88 -1.17 -2.98 12.67
CA VAL A 88 -2.59 -2.76 12.93
C VAL A 88 -2.75 -1.73 14.03
N ARG A 89 -3.70 -0.83 13.84
CA ARG A 89 -4.18 0.10 14.85
C ARG A 89 -5.68 -0.10 15.01
N VAL A 90 -6.13 -0.17 16.26
CA VAL A 90 -7.53 -0.42 16.60
C VAL A 90 -8.11 0.83 17.25
N TYR A 91 -9.30 1.24 16.83
CA TYR A 91 -10.08 2.33 17.43
C TYR A 91 -11.40 1.79 17.97
N ARG A 92 -11.59 1.84 19.28
CA ARG A 92 -12.78 1.39 19.99
C ARG A 92 -13.73 2.56 20.23
N HIS A 93 -14.98 2.39 19.82
CA HIS A 93 -16.01 3.41 20.01
C HIS A 93 -17.02 2.95 21.06
N GLY A 94 -17.04 3.65 22.19
CA GLY A 94 -17.97 3.40 23.30
C GLY A 94 -19.37 4.00 23.08
N ASN A 95 -20.31 3.62 23.95
CA ASN A 95 -21.75 3.94 23.86
C ASN A 95 -22.08 5.45 23.94
N THR A 96 -21.13 6.27 24.40
CA THR A 96 -21.28 7.73 24.54
C THR A 96 -20.90 8.50 23.28
N SER A 97 -20.41 7.82 22.24
CA SER A 97 -20.08 8.45 20.95
C SER A 97 -21.37 8.78 20.19
N THR A 98 -21.77 10.06 20.22
CA THR A 98 -22.98 10.56 19.54
C THR A 98 -22.88 10.45 18.02
N ASN A 99 -21.67 10.32 17.50
CA ASN A 99 -21.35 10.38 16.09
C ASN A 99 -20.10 9.54 15.81
N VAL A 100 -20.27 8.43 15.09
CA VAL A 100 -19.15 7.65 14.57
C VAL A 100 -18.60 8.39 13.37
N LYS A 101 -17.35 8.85 13.46
CA LYS A 101 -16.60 9.32 12.30
C LYS A 101 -16.11 8.13 11.50
N TYR A 102 -16.30 8.15 10.19
CA TYR A 102 -15.68 7.16 9.30
C TYR A 102 -14.91 7.86 8.19
N PRO A 103 -13.71 7.35 7.84
CA PRO A 103 -13.07 7.66 6.59
C PRO A 103 -13.93 7.08 5.46
N GLU A 104 -14.63 7.94 4.72
CA GLU A 104 -15.07 7.57 3.36
C GLU A 104 -13.84 7.72 2.45
N PHE A 105 -13.38 6.61 1.88
CA PHE A 105 -12.32 6.61 0.89
C PHE A 105 -12.95 6.89 -0.47
N ASP A 106 -12.53 7.96 -1.12
CA ASP A 106 -12.73 8.07 -2.56
C ASP A 106 -11.85 7.00 -3.21
N TRP A 107 -12.49 5.98 -3.76
CA TRP A 107 -11.80 4.93 -4.50
C TRP A 107 -10.98 5.58 -5.62
N HIS A 108 -9.71 5.19 -5.70
CA HIS A 108 -8.75 5.67 -6.68
C HIS A 108 -9.22 5.32 -8.11
N ASP A 109 -10.00 6.18 -8.76
CA ASP A 109 -10.31 6.04 -10.19
C ASP A 109 -9.15 6.63 -11.01
N PHE A 110 -8.28 5.72 -11.48
CA PHE A 110 -7.17 6.03 -12.37
C PHE A 110 -7.57 6.79 -13.65
N ARG A 111 -8.85 6.79 -14.03
CA ARG A 111 -9.33 7.49 -15.23
C ARG A 111 -9.77 8.92 -15.02
N THR A 112 -10.22 9.30 -13.81
CA THR A 112 -10.96 10.57 -13.66
C THR A 112 -10.49 11.45 -12.50
N SER A 113 -9.94 10.91 -11.41
CA SER A 113 -9.70 11.69 -10.19
C SER A 113 -8.26 12.17 -9.96
N CYS A 114 -7.28 11.72 -10.77
CA CYS A 114 -5.87 12.08 -10.59
C CYS A 114 -5.37 13.12 -11.63
N GLY A 115 -5.74 14.39 -11.45
CA GLY A 115 -5.05 15.49 -12.11
C GLY A 115 -3.65 15.69 -11.51
N GLY A 116 -2.63 15.01 -12.02
CA GLY A 116 -1.22 15.30 -11.69
C GLY A 116 -0.43 14.25 -10.91
N GLY A 117 -0.75 12.96 -11.01
CA GLY A 117 0.18 11.88 -10.61
C GLY A 117 0.46 11.75 -9.11
N ARG A 118 -0.49 12.06 -8.23
CA ARG A 118 -0.39 11.69 -6.82
C ARG A 118 -0.76 10.22 -6.64
N GLU A 119 0.24 9.35 -6.69
CA GLU A 119 0.16 7.90 -6.50
C GLU A 119 0.14 7.48 -5.02
N GLY A 120 -0.34 8.34 -4.13
CA GLY A 120 -0.35 8.07 -2.69
C GLY A 120 -1.75 7.80 -2.17
N ASN A 121 -2.01 6.59 -1.67
CA ASN A 121 -3.15 6.31 -0.78
C ASN A 121 -2.87 6.82 0.64
N ASP A 122 -2.47 8.08 0.76
CA ASP A 122 -2.24 8.67 2.07
C ASP A 122 -3.60 8.99 2.73
N LEU A 123 -3.82 8.42 3.92
CA LEU A 123 -4.97 8.74 4.78
C LEU A 123 -5.11 10.25 5.02
N THR A 124 -4.00 10.99 4.95
CA THR A 124 -3.98 12.45 5.06
C THR A 124 -4.45 13.11 3.77
N GLY A 125 -5.76 13.38 3.70
CA GLY A 125 -6.37 14.27 2.70
C GLY A 125 -7.34 13.64 1.71
N MET A 126 -7.48 12.31 1.71
CA MET A 126 -8.45 11.56 0.86
C MET A 126 -9.61 10.94 1.63
N THR A 127 -9.74 11.27 2.92
CA THR A 127 -10.78 10.76 3.80
C THR A 127 -11.79 11.85 4.11
N HIS A 128 -13.04 11.67 3.70
CA HIS A 128 -14.12 12.54 4.13
C HIS A 128 -14.72 12.01 5.44
N ASP A 129 -14.69 12.83 6.49
CA ASP A 129 -15.34 12.54 7.77
C ASP A 129 -16.87 12.56 7.55
N ARG A 130 -17.49 11.39 7.42
CA ARG A 130 -18.94 11.29 7.59
C ARG A 130 -19.28 10.86 9.01
N SER A 131 -20.42 11.36 9.47
CA SER A 131 -20.93 11.19 10.83
C SER A 131 -22.27 10.47 10.81
N ARG A 132 -22.42 9.42 11.61
CA ARG A 132 -23.73 8.79 11.90
C ARG A 132 -23.87 8.47 13.38
N PRO A 133 -25.08 8.54 13.96
CA PRO A 133 -25.32 8.14 15.34
C PRO A 133 -25.09 6.63 15.52
N ILE A 134 -24.40 6.24 16.60
CA ILE A 134 -24.01 4.85 16.86
C ILE A 134 -25.20 3.89 17.00
N GLN A 135 -26.38 4.43 17.36
CA GLN A 135 -27.65 3.72 17.47
C GLN A 135 -28.20 3.23 16.11
N GLU A 136 -27.83 3.86 15.00
CA GLU A 136 -28.17 3.39 13.65
C GLU A 136 -27.28 2.25 13.16
N VAL A 137 -26.13 2.03 13.83
CA VAL A 137 -25.09 1.09 13.39
C VAL A 137 -25.08 -0.18 14.25
N THR A 138 -25.49 -0.10 15.53
CA THR A 138 -25.44 -1.23 16.48
C THR A 138 -26.65 -1.19 17.43
N ARG A 139 -27.25 -2.36 17.73
CA ARG A 139 -28.53 -2.48 18.46
C ARG A 139 -28.39 -3.01 19.89
N ASP A 140 -27.17 -3.19 20.38
CA ASP A 140 -26.89 -3.86 21.66
C ASP A 140 -26.39 -2.87 22.73
N GLU A 141 -27.02 -2.88 23.91
CA GLU A 141 -26.79 -1.92 24.98
C GLU A 141 -25.79 -2.39 26.04
N ASP A 142 -25.53 -3.70 26.12
CA ASP A 142 -24.89 -4.33 27.29
C ASP A 142 -23.36 -4.51 27.17
N ARG A 143 -22.77 -4.27 25.99
CA ARG A 143 -21.32 -4.41 25.78
C ARG A 143 -20.52 -3.13 26.08
N THR A 144 -19.29 -3.32 26.57
CA THR A 144 -18.33 -2.25 26.92
C THR A 144 -17.89 -1.41 25.72
N PHE A 145 -17.88 -1.97 24.51
CA PHE A 145 -17.69 -1.23 23.26
C PHE A 145 -18.53 -1.83 22.14
N ARG A 146 -19.19 -0.97 21.35
CA ARG A 146 -20.16 -1.36 20.31
C ARG A 146 -19.52 -1.53 18.94
N LEU A 147 -18.50 -0.71 18.65
CA LEU A 147 -17.90 -0.63 17.33
C LEU A 147 -16.39 -0.56 17.45
N VAL A 148 -15.71 -1.24 16.53
CA VAL A 148 -14.26 -1.22 16.41
C VAL A 148 -13.88 -0.94 14.97
N ASP A 149 -13.08 0.10 14.76
CA ASP A 149 -12.39 0.33 13.50
C ASP A 149 -10.99 -0.26 13.57
N ILE A 150 -10.63 -1.01 12.54
CA ILE A 150 -9.35 -1.68 12.42
C ILE A 150 -8.66 -1.06 11.21
N VAL A 151 -7.59 -0.30 11.47
CA VAL A 151 -6.72 0.25 10.43
C VAL A 151 -5.51 -0.66 10.30
N MET A 152 -5.36 -1.31 9.16
CA MET A 152 -4.18 -2.08 8.83
C MET A 152 -3.29 -1.26 7.90
N ILE A 153 -2.04 -1.12 8.29
CA ILE A 153 -1.00 -0.43 7.54
C ILE A 153 -0.08 -1.51 6.99
N VAL A 154 0.03 -1.59 5.67
CA VAL A 154 0.92 -2.53 5.01
C VAL A 154 1.95 -1.77 4.23
N ARG A 155 3.23 -2.03 4.51
CA ARG A 155 4.35 -1.44 3.79
C ARG A 155 5.28 -2.53 3.27
N TRP A 156 5.92 -2.29 2.14
CA TRP A 156 6.87 -3.25 1.56
C TRP A 156 8.15 -2.58 1.09
N ARG A 157 9.21 -3.40 1.05
CA ARG A 157 10.49 -3.03 0.47
C ARG A 157 11.07 -4.19 -0.33
N THR A 158 11.94 -3.85 -1.26
CA THR A 158 12.66 -4.84 -2.07
C THR A 158 14.10 -4.99 -1.59
N PRO A 159 14.84 -6.02 -2.04
CA PRO A 159 16.20 -6.24 -1.57
C PRO A 159 17.06 -4.99 -1.74
N ASN A 160 17.78 -4.64 -0.68
CA ASN A 160 18.70 -3.49 -0.64
C ASN A 160 18.04 -2.11 -0.79
N THR A 161 16.71 -2.01 -0.71
CA THR A 161 16.02 -0.70 -0.64
C THR A 161 15.66 -0.35 0.81
N ALA A 162 15.63 0.95 1.11
CA ALA A 162 15.10 1.46 2.37
C ALA A 162 13.56 1.34 2.40
N TRP A 163 12.99 1.38 3.60
CA TRP A 163 11.55 1.57 3.76
C TRP A 163 11.15 2.94 3.21
N SER A 164 10.01 2.99 2.52
CA SER A 164 9.49 4.20 1.88
C SER A 164 8.04 4.40 2.27
N ASP A 165 7.65 5.65 2.47
CA ASP A 165 6.26 6.05 2.70
C ASP A 165 5.41 6.00 1.43
N VAL A 166 6.02 5.77 0.26
CA VAL A 166 5.30 5.56 -1.00
C VAL A 166 4.86 4.10 -1.15
N ASN A 167 5.67 3.15 -0.66
CA ASN A 167 5.39 1.71 -0.78
C ASN A 167 4.54 1.23 0.41
N ARG A 168 3.38 1.86 0.59
CA ARG A 168 2.43 1.52 1.64
C ARG A 168 1.00 1.69 1.15
N PHE A 169 0.08 0.91 1.71
CA PHE A 169 -1.34 1.17 1.61
C PHE A 169 -2.01 0.91 2.96
N TYR A 170 -3.23 1.44 3.07
CA TYR A 170 -4.07 1.30 4.25
C TYR A 170 -5.30 0.48 3.89
N LEU A 171 -5.67 -0.45 4.77
CA LEU A 171 -6.97 -1.09 4.77
C LEU A 171 -7.71 -0.64 6.01
N LEU A 172 -8.93 -0.14 5.83
CA LEU A 172 -9.84 0.12 6.92
C LEU A 172 -10.92 -0.96 6.90
N SER A 173 -11.18 -1.55 8.05
CA SER A 173 -12.37 -2.34 8.26
C SER A 173 -13.07 -1.94 9.54
N ARG A 174 -14.38 -2.19 9.59
CA ARG A 174 -15.24 -1.84 10.70
C ARG A 174 -16.02 -3.06 11.14
N ARG A 175 -15.95 -3.36 12.43
CA ARG A 175 -16.68 -4.47 13.06
C ARG A 175 -17.60 -3.94 14.15
N GLY A 176 -18.89 -4.17 13.96
CA GLY A 176 -19.88 -4.06 15.03
C GLY A 176 -19.93 -5.35 15.83
N TYR A 177 -20.10 -5.24 17.14
CA TYR A 177 -20.37 -6.38 18.02
C TYR A 177 -21.83 -6.35 18.44
N MET A 178 -22.48 -7.52 18.34
CA MET A 178 -23.82 -7.81 18.89
C MET A 178 -23.69 -8.82 20.04
#